data_AF-A0A328SC40-F1
#
_entry.id   AF-A0A328SC40-F1
#
_cell.length_a   1.000
_cell.length_b   1.000
_cell.length_c   1.000
_cell.angle_alpha   90.00
_cell.angle_beta   90.00
_cell.angle_gamma   90.00
#
_symmetry.space_group_name_H-M   'P 1'
#
loop_
_entity.id
_entity.type
_entity.pdbx_description
1 polymer ?
#
loop_
_entity_poly.entity_id
_entity_poly.type
_entity_poly.pdbx_seq_one_letter_code
_entity_poly.pdbx_strand_id
1 'polypeptide(L)'
;TNTIYAVFKGNKGYNSIFSEPKTFTVDKKDTTITLNDIPETQYSDLIVISGRVTKSTGETIGNAPIVLMINGVQYNAKTDASGNYAINYTATQVGTNNITVTFKGNSVYNLSNVTKTFTVVN
;
A
#
# COMPACT_ATOMS: atom_id res chain seq x y z
N THR A 1 1.54 21.02 -0.60
CA THR A 1 2.25 22.19 -1.15
C THR A 1 2.96 22.89 -0.02
N ASN A 2 4.25 23.16 -0.18
CA ASN A 2 5.07 23.90 0.76
C ASN A 2 5.27 25.32 0.22
N THR A 3 5.27 26.30 1.09
CA THR A 3 5.45 27.72 0.75
C THR A 3 6.68 28.26 1.45
N ILE A 4 7.53 28.97 0.71
CA ILE A 4 8.74 29.62 1.23
C ILE A 4 8.74 31.10 0.85
N TYR A 5 9.33 31.92 1.70
CA TYR A 5 9.62 33.34 1.44
C TYR A 5 10.89 33.72 2.20
N ALA A 6 11.63 34.69 1.67
CA ALA A 6 12.76 35.29 2.38
C ALA A 6 12.26 36.35 3.35
N VAL A 7 12.88 36.44 4.53
CA VAL A 7 12.56 37.46 5.55
C VAL A 7 13.75 38.38 5.72
N PHE A 8 13.56 39.67 5.48
CA PHE A 8 14.45 40.70 5.99
C PHE A 8 13.82 41.29 7.25
N LYS A 9 14.42 41.08 8.43
CA LYS A 9 13.85 41.48 9.72
C LYS A 9 13.85 43.00 9.99
N GLY A 10 14.36 43.80 9.05
CA GLY A 10 14.57 45.23 9.24
C GLY A 10 15.87 45.54 9.99
N ASN A 11 16.24 46.82 9.98
CA ASN A 11 17.34 47.37 10.78
C ASN A 11 17.03 48.84 11.15
N LYS A 12 18.00 49.56 11.72
CA LYS A 12 17.84 50.95 12.18
C LYS A 12 17.30 51.93 11.13
N GLY A 13 17.49 51.66 9.83
CA GLY A 13 17.04 52.52 8.73
C GLY A 13 15.97 51.92 7.81
N TYR A 14 15.59 50.64 8.00
CA TYR A 14 14.69 49.93 7.09
C TYR A 14 13.72 49.02 7.84
N ASN A 15 12.46 49.04 7.43
CA ASN A 15 11.41 48.17 7.97
C ASN A 15 11.64 46.70 7.57
N SER A 16 11.02 45.79 8.34
CA SER A 16 10.96 44.38 7.98
C SER A 16 10.12 44.17 6.72
N ILE A 17 10.52 43.23 5.87
CA ILE A 17 9.78 42.85 4.66
C ILE A 17 9.92 41.35 4.35
N PHE A 18 8.94 40.82 3.65
CA PHE A 18 8.93 39.47 3.09
C PHE A 18 9.08 39.52 1.58
N SER A 19 9.77 38.55 0.98
CA SER A 19 9.72 38.37 -0.47
C SER A 19 8.34 37.84 -0.91
N GLU A 20 8.05 37.93 -2.20
CA GLU A 20 6.98 37.14 -2.81
C GLU A 20 7.13 35.65 -2.45
N PRO A 21 6.04 34.95 -2.08
CA PRO A 21 6.10 33.54 -1.74
C PRO A 21 6.38 32.69 -2.99
N LYS A 22 7.18 31.65 -2.81
CA LYS A 22 7.33 30.57 -3.78
C LYS A 22 6.77 29.28 -3.22
N THR A 23 6.07 28.53 -4.05
CA THR A 23 5.51 27.24 -3.67
C THR A 23 6.20 26.09 -4.40
N PHE A 24 6.28 24.93 -3.74
CA PHE A 24 6.65 23.68 -4.39
C PHE A 24 5.80 22.52 -3.85
N THR A 25 5.65 21.47 -4.65
CA THR A 25 4.96 20.24 -4.28
C THR A 25 5.96 19.13 -4.04
N VAL A 26 5.58 18.20 -3.17
CA VAL A 26 6.29 16.94 -2.95
C VAL A 26 5.24 15.86 -3.14
N ASP A 27 5.40 15.09 -4.21
CA ASP A 27 4.47 14.02 -4.53
C ASP A 27 4.82 12.76 -3.74
N LYS A 28 3.79 11.96 -3.46
CA LYS A 28 3.98 10.63 -2.86
C LYS A 28 4.63 9.69 -3.88
N LYS A 29 5.32 8.68 -3.37
CA LYS A 29 5.95 7.65 -4.19
C LYS A 29 4.96 6.56 -4.56
N ASP A 30 4.92 6.20 -5.84
CA ASP A 30 4.10 5.10 -6.32
C ASP A 30 4.56 3.75 -5.79
N THR A 31 3.61 2.84 -5.67
CA THR A 31 3.82 1.49 -5.16
C THR A 31 3.19 0.45 -6.07
N THR A 32 3.72 -0.76 -5.99
CA THR A 32 3.21 -1.95 -6.66
C THR A 32 2.91 -2.99 -5.59
N ILE A 33 1.73 -3.61 -5.68
CA ILE A 33 1.36 -4.77 -4.87
C ILE A 33 1.09 -5.95 -5.78
N THR A 34 1.60 -7.11 -5.40
CA THR A 34 1.38 -8.38 -6.10
C THR A 34 0.63 -9.34 -5.19
N LEU A 35 -0.05 -10.30 -5.82
CA LEU A 35 -0.67 -11.46 -5.19
C LEU A 35 -0.16 -12.69 -5.93
N ASN A 36 0.46 -13.62 -5.21
CA ASN A 36 0.96 -14.86 -5.78
C ASN A 36 -0.20 -15.70 -6.30
N ASP A 37 0.07 -16.55 -7.30
CA ASP A 37 -0.94 -17.48 -7.79
C ASP A 37 -1.29 -18.48 -6.68
N ILE A 38 -2.58 -18.78 -6.58
CA ILE A 38 -3.12 -19.76 -5.63
C ILE A 38 -3.56 -20.96 -6.46
N PRO A 39 -3.00 -22.15 -6.23
CA PRO A 39 -3.43 -23.35 -6.94
C PRO A 39 -4.88 -23.69 -6.61
N GLU A 40 -5.48 -24.57 -7.42
CA GLU A 40 -6.74 -25.20 -7.04
C GLU A 40 -6.60 -25.90 -5.68
N THR A 41 -7.62 -25.74 -4.83
CA THR A 41 -7.62 -26.24 -3.45
C THR A 41 -8.96 -26.87 -3.12
N GLN A 42 -9.01 -27.73 -2.10
CA GLN A 42 -10.22 -28.40 -1.67
C GLN A 42 -10.92 -27.64 -0.55
N TYR A 43 -12.23 -27.87 -0.42
CA TYR A 43 -13.00 -27.34 0.70
C TYR A 43 -12.39 -27.76 2.04
N SER A 44 -12.31 -26.83 2.99
CA SER A 44 -11.64 -26.97 4.30
C SER A 44 -10.12 -27.05 4.29
N ASP A 45 -9.44 -26.97 3.13
CA ASP A 45 -7.99 -26.83 3.10
C ASP A 45 -7.53 -25.56 3.79
N LEU A 46 -6.40 -25.66 4.51
CA LEU A 46 -5.68 -24.51 5.01
C LEU A 46 -4.63 -24.07 3.97
N ILE A 47 -4.87 -22.94 3.32
CA ILE A 47 -3.98 -22.36 2.31
C ILE A 47 -3.27 -21.11 2.80
N VAL A 48 -2.16 -20.77 2.15
CA VAL A 48 -1.42 -19.52 2.38
C VAL A 48 -1.70 -18.56 1.23
N ILE A 49 -2.31 -17.42 1.53
CA ILE A 49 -2.50 -16.32 0.58
C ILE A 49 -1.38 -15.32 0.81
N SER A 50 -0.54 -15.09 -0.19
CA SER A 50 0.68 -14.31 -0.05
C SER A 50 0.98 -13.42 -1.26
N GLY A 51 1.82 -12.43 -1.04
CA GLY A 51 2.30 -11.54 -2.10
C GLY A 51 3.31 -10.54 -1.56
N ARG A 52 3.57 -9.47 -2.32
CA ARG A 52 4.61 -8.50 -1.99
C ARG A 52 4.21 -7.06 -2.28
N VAL A 53 4.75 -6.12 -1.52
CA VAL A 53 4.64 -4.67 -1.78
C VAL A 53 6.02 -4.07 -2.00
N THR A 54 6.16 -3.32 -3.10
CA THR A 54 7.37 -2.56 -3.43
C THR A 54 7.02 -1.14 -3.84
N LYS A 55 8.03 -0.26 -3.88
CA LYS A 55 7.98 0.99 -4.65
C LYS A 55 7.97 0.65 -6.14
N SER A 56 7.59 1.61 -6.97
CA SER A 56 7.71 1.49 -8.44
C SER A 56 9.15 1.24 -8.90
N THR A 57 10.16 1.61 -8.10
CA THR A 57 11.58 1.33 -8.34
C THR A 57 12.03 -0.08 -7.94
N GLY A 58 11.14 -0.91 -7.38
CA GLY A 58 11.44 -2.29 -6.95
C GLY A 58 11.93 -2.43 -5.50
N GLU A 59 12.20 -1.33 -4.81
CA GLU A 59 12.56 -1.35 -3.38
C GLU A 59 11.39 -1.83 -2.51
N THR A 60 11.69 -2.62 -1.48
CA THR A 60 10.65 -3.19 -0.60
C THR A 60 10.06 -2.16 0.35
N ILE A 61 8.81 -2.40 0.74
CA ILE A 61 8.14 -1.61 1.79
C ILE A 61 7.76 -2.56 2.92
N GLY A 62 8.52 -2.51 4.02
CA GLY A 62 8.27 -3.34 5.20
C GLY A 62 7.33 -2.71 6.22
N ASN A 63 6.73 -3.54 7.07
CA ASN A 63 5.75 -3.18 8.10
C ASN A 63 4.55 -2.37 7.54
N ALA A 64 4.24 -2.56 6.26
CA ALA A 64 3.12 -1.92 5.60
C ALA A 64 1.82 -2.65 5.94
N PRO A 65 0.76 -1.97 6.42
CA PRO A 65 -0.53 -2.59 6.67
C PRO A 65 -1.22 -2.97 5.35
N ILE A 66 -1.62 -4.23 5.23
CA ILE A 66 -2.29 -4.80 4.06
C ILE A 66 -3.70 -5.22 4.44
N VAL A 67 -4.66 -4.89 3.58
CA VAL A 67 -6.04 -5.34 3.71
C VAL A 67 -6.35 -6.29 2.57
N LEU A 68 -6.84 -7.49 2.90
CA LEU A 68 -7.31 -8.48 1.96
C LEU A 68 -8.83 -8.60 2.09
N MET A 69 -9.53 -8.64 0.97
CA MET A 69 -10.97 -8.91 0.89
C MET A 69 -11.15 -10.24 0.17
N ILE A 70 -11.57 -11.28 0.87
CA ILE A 70 -11.84 -12.61 0.30
C ILE A 70 -13.33 -12.83 0.34
N ASN A 71 -13.99 -12.90 -0.83
CA ASN A 71 -15.44 -12.98 -0.98
C ASN A 71 -16.21 -11.95 -0.12
N GLY A 72 -15.67 -10.73 0.02
CA GLY A 72 -16.26 -9.66 0.81
C GLY A 72 -15.91 -9.69 2.32
N VAL A 73 -15.19 -10.70 2.80
CA VAL A 73 -14.71 -10.77 4.20
C VAL A 73 -13.32 -10.15 4.30
N GLN A 74 -13.14 -9.26 5.27
CA GLN A 74 -11.87 -8.56 5.47
C GLN A 74 -10.89 -9.36 6.33
N TYR A 75 -9.64 -9.43 5.86
CA TYR A 75 -8.47 -9.94 6.59
C TYR A 75 -7.39 -8.86 6.58
N ASN A 76 -6.54 -8.87 7.61
CA ASN A 76 -5.44 -7.91 7.75
C ASN A 76 -4.11 -8.64 7.83
N ALA A 77 -3.10 -8.10 7.17
CA ALA A 77 -1.73 -8.56 7.24
C ALA A 77 -0.78 -7.36 7.36
N LYS A 78 0.50 -7.65 7.56
CA LYS A 78 1.58 -6.67 7.42
C LYS A 78 2.69 -7.26 6.57
N THR A 79 3.37 -6.41 5.83
CA THR A 79 4.60 -6.84 5.15
C THR A 79 5.74 -7.03 6.14
N ASP A 80 6.58 -8.03 5.90
CA ASP A 80 7.87 -8.22 6.56
C ASP A 80 8.92 -7.21 6.03
N ALA A 81 10.17 -7.28 6.51
CA ALA A 81 11.25 -6.39 6.06
C ALA A 81 11.57 -6.52 4.54
N SER A 82 11.26 -7.67 3.95
CA SER A 82 11.42 -7.96 2.52
C SER A 82 10.20 -7.56 1.68
N GLY A 83 9.20 -6.93 2.30
CA GLY A 83 7.98 -6.46 1.65
C GLY A 83 6.94 -7.57 1.43
N ASN A 84 7.14 -8.78 1.94
CA ASN A 84 6.22 -9.90 1.74
C ASN A 84 5.12 -9.89 2.79
N TYR A 85 3.89 -10.15 2.40
CA TYR A 85 2.78 -10.39 3.31
C TYR A 85 2.22 -11.79 3.08
N ALA A 86 1.64 -12.38 4.13
CA ALA A 86 0.93 -13.65 4.04
C ALA A 86 -0.17 -13.74 5.10
N ILE A 87 -1.23 -14.48 4.80
CA ILE A 87 -2.22 -14.95 5.78
C ILE A 87 -2.49 -16.44 5.55
N ASN A 88 -2.87 -17.13 6.63
CA ASN A 88 -3.49 -18.45 6.52
C ASN A 88 -5.00 -18.26 6.33
N TYR A 89 -5.58 -18.97 5.37
CA TYR A 89 -6.99 -18.93 5.06
C TYR A 89 -7.53 -20.35 4.89
N THR A 90 -8.66 -20.64 5.54
CA THR A 90 -9.37 -21.90 5.33
C THR A 90 -10.36 -21.73 4.19
N ALA A 91 -10.28 -22.59 3.17
CA ALA A 91 -11.18 -22.58 2.02
C ALA A 91 -12.61 -22.95 2.47
N THR A 92 -13.54 -21.99 2.39
CA THR A 92 -14.91 -22.13 2.94
C THR A 92 -16.02 -22.02 1.89
N GLN A 93 -15.68 -21.70 0.64
CA GLN A 93 -16.65 -21.55 -0.43
C GLN A 93 -16.18 -22.27 -1.68
N VAL A 94 -16.93 -23.27 -2.13
CA VAL A 94 -16.68 -24.03 -3.35
C VAL A 94 -16.94 -23.15 -4.58
N GLY A 95 -16.16 -23.35 -5.64
CA GLY A 95 -16.20 -22.60 -6.89
C GLY A 95 -15.18 -21.46 -6.95
N THR A 96 -15.46 -20.46 -7.78
CA THR A 96 -14.57 -19.31 -7.97
C THR A 96 -14.66 -18.35 -6.78
N ASN A 97 -13.53 -18.13 -6.11
CA ASN A 97 -13.37 -17.22 -5.00
C ASN A 97 -12.63 -15.95 -5.48
N ASN A 98 -13.08 -14.77 -5.04
CA ASN A 98 -12.47 -13.49 -5.40
C ASN A 98 -11.62 -12.96 -4.25
N ILE A 99 -10.41 -12.48 -4.57
CA ILE A 99 -9.50 -11.84 -3.62
C ILE A 99 -9.09 -10.48 -4.15
N THR A 100 -9.30 -9.44 -3.36
CA THR A 100 -8.69 -8.12 -3.57
C THR A 100 -7.72 -7.83 -2.44
N VAL A 101 -6.46 -7.55 -2.78
CA VAL A 101 -5.43 -7.13 -1.82
C VAL A 101 -5.14 -5.66 -2.04
N THR A 102 -5.13 -4.89 -0.96
CA THR A 102 -4.90 -3.45 -0.98
C THR A 102 -3.83 -3.04 0.02
N PHE A 103 -2.82 -2.33 -0.47
CA PHE A 103 -2.00 -1.45 0.35
C PHE A 103 -2.57 -0.04 0.25
N LYS A 104 -3.15 0.48 1.33
CA LYS A 104 -3.88 1.77 1.33
C LYS A 104 -2.99 3.01 1.07
N GLY A 105 -1.67 2.85 1.03
CA GLY A 105 -0.74 3.98 1.03
C GLY A 105 -0.60 4.63 2.41
N ASN A 106 0.16 5.71 2.49
CA ASN A 106 0.31 6.54 3.68
C ASN A 106 0.69 7.98 3.30
N SER A 107 1.29 8.77 4.21
CA SER A 107 1.76 10.14 3.92
C SER A 107 2.89 10.19 2.89
N VAL A 108 3.61 9.09 2.67
CA VAL A 108 4.78 9.00 1.79
C VAL A 108 4.49 8.20 0.52
N TYR A 109 3.64 7.18 0.60
CA TYR A 109 3.39 6.23 -0.49
C TYR A 109 1.94 6.29 -0.98
N ASN A 110 1.76 6.17 -2.30
CA ASN A 110 0.45 6.02 -2.91
C ASN A 110 -0.14 4.62 -2.69
N LEU A 111 -1.47 4.55 -2.77
CA LEU A 111 -2.24 3.31 -2.70
C LEU A 111 -1.92 2.43 -3.92
N SER A 112 -1.89 1.11 -3.70
CA SER A 112 -1.89 0.10 -4.75
C SER A 112 -2.79 -1.06 -4.38
N ASN A 113 -3.39 -1.70 -5.39
CA ASN A 113 -4.24 -2.87 -5.19
C ASN A 113 -4.08 -3.88 -6.34
N VAL A 114 -4.42 -5.13 -6.06
CA VAL A 114 -4.43 -6.22 -7.04
C VAL A 114 -5.63 -7.13 -6.74
N THR A 115 -6.27 -7.63 -7.79
CA THR A 115 -7.38 -8.58 -7.67
C THR A 115 -7.06 -9.85 -8.46
N LYS A 116 -7.32 -11.01 -7.86
CA LYS A 116 -7.25 -12.33 -8.51
C LYS A 116 -8.40 -13.20 -8.05
N THR A 117 -8.57 -14.32 -8.75
CA THR A 117 -9.45 -15.41 -8.35
C THR A 117 -8.67 -16.68 -8.09
N PHE A 118 -9.27 -17.59 -7.34
CA PHE A 118 -8.82 -18.98 -7.21
C PHE A 118 -10.02 -19.91 -7.13
N THR A 119 -9.83 -21.19 -7.47
CA THR A 119 -10.90 -22.19 -7.50
C THR A 119 -10.80 -23.09 -6.27
N VAL A 120 -11.93 -23.31 -5.61
CA VAL A 120 -12.10 -24.31 -4.57
C VAL A 120 -12.98 -25.44 -5.10
N VAL A 121 -12.56 -26.67 -4.95
CA VAL A 121 -13.32 -27.87 -5.32
C VAL A 121 -13.77 -28.63 -4.07
N ASN A 122 -14.68 -29.60 -4.24
CA ASN A 122 -15.12 -30.48 -3.15
C ASN A 122 -14.07 -31.54 -2.82
#